data_AF-A0A6M1Z170-F1
#
_entry.id   AF-A0A6M1Z170-F1
#
_cell.length_a   1.000
_cell.length_b   1.000
_cell.length_c   1.000
_cell.angle_alpha   90.00
_cell.angle_beta   90.00
_cell.angle_gamma   90.00
#
_symmetry.space_group_name_H-M   'P 1'
#
loop_
_entity.id
_entity.type
_entity.pdbx_description
1 polymer ?
#
loop_
_entity_poly.entity_id
_entity_poly.type
_entity_poly.pdbx_seq_one_letter_code
_entity_poly.pdbx_strand_id
1 'polypeptide(L)'
;MKRPFSLLEVAIGLTLTAILLSTLFSCFRQIVQSNGKLEKAHSEMHWRIISQLRIKQVFENLDATEGTALFFTGKHQDFHGDVLQFTFDNGADPDPHFCCEIEAVLVRDLDDNFCLVTYSDEGEKRKEIFQSNIEKFSITFFDPETKKWTSEWSKALLPPILKIVANEESFYFSLPHSQRIAVYS
;
A
#
# COMPACT_ATOMS: atom_id res chain seq x y z
N MET A 1 -19.34 2.11 75.77
CA MET A 1 -18.97 0.83 75.10
C MET A 1 -18.62 1.13 73.65
N LYS A 2 -17.33 1.02 73.30
CA LYS A 2 -16.83 1.27 71.94
C LYS A 2 -17.26 0.10 71.05
N ARG A 3 -17.93 0.36 69.92
CA ARG A 3 -18.41 -0.66 68.95
C ARG A 3 -17.26 -1.05 68.01
N PRO A 4 -16.51 -2.15 68.26
CA PRO A 4 -15.37 -2.53 67.42
C PRO A 4 -15.84 -3.16 66.10
N PHE A 5 -17.07 -3.69 66.08
CA PHE A 5 -17.66 -4.38 64.94
C PHE A 5 -17.94 -3.48 63.73
N SER A 6 -18.25 -2.20 63.94
CA SER A 6 -18.52 -1.26 62.84
C SER A 6 -17.26 -0.90 62.05
N LEU A 7 -16.09 -0.85 62.71
CA LEU A 7 -14.80 -0.61 62.05
C LEU A 7 -14.37 -1.81 61.19
N LEU A 8 -14.62 -3.03 61.67
CA LEU A 8 -14.32 -4.27 60.94
C LEU A 8 -15.14 -4.36 59.65
N GLU A 9 -16.43 -4.05 59.72
CA GLU A 9 -17.35 -4.08 58.57
C GLU A 9 -16.95 -3.06 57.50
N VAL A 10 -16.56 -1.84 57.91
CA VAL A 10 -16.04 -0.81 56.99
C VAL A 10 -14.72 -1.27 56.36
N ALA A 11 -13.82 -1.90 57.12
CA ALA A 11 -12.56 -2.42 56.58
C ALA A 11 -12.78 -3.54 55.55
N ILE A 12 -13.73 -4.45 55.81
CA ILE A 12 -14.10 -5.51 54.87
C ILE A 12 -14.71 -4.89 53.59
N GLY A 13 -15.60 -3.91 53.73
CA GLY A 13 -16.19 -3.20 52.59
C GLY A 13 -15.15 -2.46 51.73
N LEU A 14 -14.18 -1.81 52.36
CA LEU A 14 -13.06 -1.16 51.67
C LEU A 14 -12.15 -2.17 50.95
N THR A 15 -11.91 -3.32 51.56
CA THR A 15 -11.07 -4.37 50.96
C THR A 15 -11.78 -4.99 49.75
N LEU A 16 -13.08 -5.30 49.88
CA LEU A 16 -13.90 -5.82 48.78
C LEU A 16 -13.98 -4.83 47.63
N THR A 17 -14.23 -3.55 47.91
CA THR A 17 -14.28 -2.51 46.87
C THR A 17 -12.92 -2.34 46.19
N ALA A 18 -11.80 -2.40 46.93
CA ALA A 18 -10.46 -2.35 46.34
C ALA A 18 -10.17 -3.54 45.42
N ILE A 19 -10.57 -4.76 45.81
CA ILE A 19 -10.46 -5.96 44.97
C ILE A 19 -11.30 -5.81 43.70
N LEU A 20 -12.54 -5.34 43.85
CA LEU A 20 -13.46 -5.13 42.73
C LEU A 20 -12.89 -4.11 41.74
N LEU A 21 -12.41 -2.97 42.25
CA LEU A 21 -11.80 -1.92 41.44
C LEU A 21 -10.55 -2.42 40.71
N SER A 22 -9.68 -3.16 41.39
CA SER A 22 -8.45 -3.70 40.81
C SER A 22 -8.73 -4.66 39.66
N THR A 23 -9.76 -5.50 39.83
CA THR A 23 -10.20 -6.44 38.79
C THR A 23 -10.76 -5.70 37.57
N LEU A 24 -11.56 -4.67 37.82
CA LEU A 24 -12.17 -3.83 36.78
C LEU A 24 -11.11 -3.04 35.99
N PHE A 25 -10.13 -2.46 36.67
CA PHE A 25 -9.00 -1.77 36.05
C PHE A 25 -8.11 -2.72 35.24
N SER A 26 -7.86 -3.94 35.73
CA SER A 26 -7.10 -4.95 35.00
C SER A 26 -7.81 -5.33 33.69
N CYS A 27 -9.11 -5.59 33.76
CA CYS A 27 -9.94 -5.89 32.58
C CYS A 27 -9.94 -4.72 31.59
N PHE A 28 -10.14 -3.49 32.08
CA PHE A 28 -10.11 -2.30 31.22
C PHE A 28 -8.75 -2.12 30.51
N ARG A 29 -7.65 -2.29 31.24
CA ARG A 29 -6.30 -2.22 30.65
C ARG A 29 -6.10 -3.27 29.56
N GLN A 30 -6.59 -4.48 29.78
CA GLN A 30 -6.49 -5.56 28.80
C GLN A 30 -7.32 -5.25 27.53
N ILE A 31 -8.52 -4.71 27.68
CA ILE A 31 -9.38 -4.27 26.55
C ILE A 31 -8.67 -3.17 25.74
N VAL A 32 -8.14 -2.14 26.41
CA VAL A 32 -7.43 -1.03 25.72
C VAL A 32 -6.21 -1.55 24.96
N GLN A 33 -5.43 -2.45 25.55
CA GLN A 33 -4.28 -3.05 24.87
C GLN A 33 -4.68 -3.92 23.67
N SER A 34 -5.77 -4.67 23.79
CA SER A 34 -6.29 -5.49 22.69
C SER A 34 -6.80 -4.62 21.54
N ASN A 35 -7.55 -3.56 21.84
CA ASN A 35 -8.05 -2.62 20.84
C ASN A 35 -6.90 -1.89 20.12
N GLY A 36 -5.86 -1.48 20.85
CA GLY A 36 -4.68 -0.87 20.23
C GLY A 36 -3.93 -1.80 19.27
N LYS A 37 -3.91 -3.12 19.55
CA LYS A 37 -3.35 -4.10 18.62
C LYS A 37 -4.25 -4.32 17.40
N LEU A 38 -5.56 -4.34 17.61
CA LEU A 38 -6.56 -4.53 16.56
C LEU A 38 -6.57 -3.36 15.57
N GLU A 39 -6.53 -2.12 16.06
CA GLU A 39 -6.40 -0.90 15.26
C GLU A 39 -5.14 -0.92 14.38
N LYS A 40 -3.99 -1.32 14.94
CA LYS A 40 -2.75 -1.49 14.18
C LYS A 40 -2.88 -2.54 13.07
N ALA A 41 -3.39 -3.72 13.41
CA ALA A 41 -3.62 -4.78 12.43
C ALA A 41 -4.61 -4.35 11.34
N HIS A 42 -5.67 -3.61 11.69
CA HIS A 42 -6.61 -3.06 10.73
C HIS A 42 -5.96 -2.05 9.80
N SER A 43 -5.17 -1.11 10.34
CA SER A 43 -4.44 -0.13 9.54
C SER A 43 -3.44 -0.80 8.59
N GLU A 44 -2.71 -1.81 9.07
CA GLU A 44 -1.78 -2.62 8.27
C GLU A 44 -2.48 -3.42 7.17
N MET A 45 -3.66 -3.98 7.45
CA MET A 45 -4.44 -4.70 6.45
C MET A 45 -5.08 -3.75 5.42
N HIS A 46 -5.47 -2.55 5.87
CA HIS A 46 -6.20 -1.60 5.06
C HIS A 46 -5.36 -1.06 3.89
N TRP A 47 -4.13 -0.61 4.15
CA TRP A 47 -3.26 -0.12 3.09
C TRP A 47 -2.96 -1.23 2.07
N ARG A 48 -2.74 -2.47 2.53
CA ARG A 48 -2.45 -3.62 1.67
C ARG A 48 -3.59 -3.86 0.67
N ILE A 49 -4.83 -3.91 1.16
CA ILE A 49 -6.01 -4.16 0.34
C ILE A 49 -6.26 -3.00 -0.62
N ILE A 50 -6.21 -1.76 -0.13
CA ILE A 50 -6.45 -0.58 -0.97
C ILE A 50 -5.41 -0.48 -2.07
N SER A 51 -4.13 -0.61 -1.73
CA SER A 51 -3.03 -0.53 -2.71
C SER A 51 -3.18 -1.62 -3.76
N GLN A 52 -3.47 -2.84 -3.34
CA GLN A 52 -3.68 -3.94 -4.27
C GLN A 52 -4.88 -3.69 -5.20
N LEU A 53 -5.99 -3.16 -4.69
CA LEU A 53 -7.16 -2.84 -5.51
C LEU A 53 -6.86 -1.69 -6.48
N ARG A 54 -6.23 -0.60 -5.99
CA ARG A 54 -5.92 0.57 -6.80
C ARG A 54 -4.94 0.24 -7.92
N ILE A 55 -3.83 -0.42 -7.59
CA ILE A 55 -2.83 -0.83 -8.57
C ILE A 55 -3.42 -1.82 -9.57
N LYS A 56 -4.28 -2.75 -9.11
CA LYS A 56 -4.97 -3.67 -10.01
C LYS A 56 -5.86 -2.91 -11.00
N GLN A 57 -6.65 -1.94 -10.54
CA GLN A 57 -7.50 -1.12 -11.42
C GLN A 57 -6.67 -0.37 -12.46
N VAL A 58 -5.56 0.23 -12.03
CA VAL A 58 -4.62 0.92 -12.91
C VAL A 58 -4.08 -0.03 -13.98
N PHE A 59 -3.69 -1.24 -13.59
CA PHE A 59 -3.17 -2.23 -14.54
C PHE A 59 -4.21 -2.88 -15.46
N GLU A 60 -5.48 -2.93 -15.04
CA GLU A 60 -6.60 -3.36 -15.89
C GLU A 60 -6.92 -2.32 -16.98
N ASN A 61 -6.63 -1.04 -16.70
CA ASN A 61 -6.85 0.08 -17.61
C ASN A 61 -5.57 0.55 -18.31
N LEU A 62 -4.53 -0.29 -18.38
CA LEU A 62 -3.35 0.04 -19.18
C LEU A 62 -3.81 0.33 -20.61
N ASP A 63 -3.50 1.54 -21.06
CA ASP A 63 -3.80 1.92 -22.42
C ASP A 63 -2.67 1.36 -23.29
N ALA A 64 -3.06 0.57 -24.29
CA ALA A 64 -2.16 0.01 -25.29
C ALA A 64 -2.56 0.51 -26.67
N THR A 65 -2.99 1.77 -26.75
CA THR A 65 -3.18 2.45 -28.01
C THR A 65 -1.88 2.35 -28.81
N GLU A 66 -1.98 1.81 -30.03
CA GLU A 66 -0.86 1.26 -30.79
C GLU A 66 0.30 2.26 -30.92
N GLY A 67 1.37 2.04 -30.16
CA GLY A 67 2.66 2.72 -30.31
C GLY A 67 2.94 3.89 -29.36
N THR A 68 1.99 4.33 -28.52
CA THR A 68 2.20 5.40 -27.53
C THR A 68 2.26 4.91 -26.09
N ALA A 69 1.78 3.70 -25.83
CA ALA A 69 1.78 3.11 -24.50
C ALA A 69 3.19 2.94 -23.93
N LEU A 70 3.51 3.76 -22.93
CA LEU A 70 4.73 3.63 -22.16
C LEU A 70 4.55 2.44 -21.22
N PHE A 71 5.53 1.56 -21.18
CA PHE A 71 5.68 0.59 -20.10
C PHE A 71 7.16 0.25 -20.01
N PHE A 72 7.86 0.87 -19.07
CA PHE A 72 9.29 0.65 -18.92
C PHE A 72 9.75 0.73 -17.47
N THR A 73 10.84 0.02 -17.21
CA THR A 73 11.58 0.12 -15.96
C THR A 73 12.87 0.89 -16.17
N GLY A 74 13.15 1.82 -15.28
CA GLY A 74 14.40 2.58 -15.34
C GLY A 74 14.76 3.21 -14.01
N LYS A 75 15.92 3.86 -13.99
CA LYS A 75 16.32 4.72 -12.87
C LYS A 75 15.88 6.13 -13.17
N HIS A 76 15.29 6.78 -12.17
CA HIS A 76 14.88 8.17 -12.26
C HIS A 76 15.65 9.00 -11.24
N GLN A 77 16.05 10.23 -11.58
CA GLN A 77 16.86 11.07 -10.69
C GLN A 77 16.08 11.52 -9.45
N ASP A 78 14.77 11.67 -9.57
CA ASP A 78 13.90 12.14 -8.49
C ASP A 78 13.41 11.03 -7.55
N PHE A 79 13.85 9.78 -7.73
CA PHE A 79 13.31 8.62 -7.02
C PHE A 79 14.39 7.62 -6.60
N HIS A 80 14.08 6.80 -5.59
CA HIS A 80 14.98 5.74 -5.14
C HIS A 80 14.84 4.48 -5.98
N GLY A 81 15.93 4.10 -6.66
CA GLY A 81 16.05 2.80 -7.31
C GLY A 81 15.28 2.69 -8.63
N ASP A 82 14.73 1.52 -8.88
CA ASP A 82 13.98 1.22 -10.11
C ASP A 82 12.55 1.75 -10.00
N VAL A 83 12.09 2.38 -11.07
CA VAL A 83 10.73 2.91 -11.21
C VAL A 83 10.02 2.16 -12.32
N LEU A 84 8.70 2.03 -12.24
CA LEU A 84 7.88 1.54 -13.34
C LEU A 84 7.04 2.69 -13.87
N GLN A 85 7.34 3.15 -15.08
CA GLN A 85 6.57 4.17 -15.77
C GLN A 85 5.63 3.54 -16.78
N PHE A 86 4.39 4.00 -16.80
CA PHE A 86 3.36 3.51 -17.72
C PHE A 86 2.28 4.55 -18.01
N THR A 87 1.50 4.33 -19.07
CA THR A 87 0.26 5.08 -19.34
C THR A 87 -0.97 4.22 -19.06
N PHE A 88 -2.04 4.85 -18.60
CA PHE A 88 -3.31 4.18 -18.35
C PHE A 88 -4.49 5.14 -18.50
N ASP A 89 -5.68 4.62 -18.76
CA ASP A 89 -6.92 5.39 -18.73
C ASP A 89 -7.40 5.57 -17.28
N ASN A 90 -7.25 6.80 -16.76
CA ASN A 90 -7.73 7.18 -15.43
C ASN A 90 -9.24 7.48 -15.41
N GLY A 91 -9.92 7.40 -16.56
CA GLY A 91 -11.35 7.62 -16.67
C GLY A 91 -11.74 9.06 -16.34
N ALA A 92 -12.88 9.24 -15.66
CA ALA A 92 -13.34 10.56 -15.25
C ALA A 92 -12.77 10.94 -13.88
N ASP A 93 -12.01 12.04 -13.82
CA ASP A 93 -11.49 12.65 -12.60
C ASP A 93 -12.21 13.99 -12.33
N PRO A 94 -12.41 14.40 -11.07
CA PRO A 94 -12.93 15.74 -10.76
C PRO A 94 -12.06 16.88 -11.31
N ASP A 95 -10.75 16.62 -11.47
CA ASP A 95 -9.81 17.53 -12.11
C ASP A 95 -9.67 17.18 -13.60
N PRO A 96 -10.06 18.08 -14.51
CA PRO A 96 -10.00 17.81 -15.94
C PRO A 96 -8.61 17.42 -16.45
N HIS A 97 -7.54 17.91 -15.82
CA HIS A 97 -6.16 17.63 -16.24
C HIS A 97 -5.69 16.21 -15.90
N PHE A 98 -6.45 15.48 -15.08
CA PHE A 98 -6.17 14.08 -14.73
C PHE A 98 -7.23 13.13 -15.31
N CYS A 99 -8.04 13.57 -16.26
CA CYS A 99 -8.99 12.71 -16.96
C CYS A 99 -8.30 11.92 -18.09
N CYS A 100 -8.92 10.79 -18.46
CA CYS A 100 -8.53 9.97 -19.62
C CYS A 100 -7.10 9.41 -19.50
N GLU A 101 -6.39 9.28 -20.62
CA GLU A 101 -5.03 8.73 -20.67
C GLU A 101 -4.05 9.65 -19.96
N ILE A 102 -3.39 9.12 -18.93
CA ILE A 102 -2.36 9.85 -18.18
C ILE A 102 -1.10 9.01 -18.00
N GLU A 103 0.03 9.70 -17.88
CA GLU A 103 1.30 9.08 -17.50
C GLU A 103 1.38 8.88 -16.00
N ALA A 104 1.95 7.75 -15.59
CA ALA A 104 2.14 7.43 -14.20
C ALA A 104 3.44 6.68 -13.95
N VAL A 105 3.93 6.83 -12.72
CA VAL A 105 5.16 6.22 -12.24
C VAL A 105 4.88 5.58 -10.89
N LEU A 106 5.09 4.27 -10.80
CA LEU A 106 5.02 3.51 -9.57
C LEU A 106 6.42 3.35 -8.98
N VAL A 107 6.61 3.80 -7.74
CA VAL A 107 7.96 4.07 -7.24
C VAL A 107 8.08 4.12 -5.71
N ARG A 108 9.32 4.00 -5.23
CA ARG A 108 9.76 4.48 -3.91
C ARG A 108 10.30 5.89 -4.02
N ASP A 109 9.60 6.85 -3.42
CA ASP A 109 10.06 8.24 -3.42
C ASP A 109 11.25 8.48 -2.47
N LEU A 110 11.80 9.71 -2.49
CA LEU A 110 12.92 10.12 -1.65
C LEU A 110 12.63 10.12 -0.13
N ASP A 111 11.34 10.20 0.23
CA ASP A 111 10.85 10.20 1.60
C ASP A 111 10.51 8.77 2.08
N ASP A 112 10.98 7.75 1.35
CA ASP A 112 10.73 6.33 1.62
C ASP A 112 9.25 5.95 1.65
N ASN A 113 8.45 6.49 0.73
CA ASN A 113 7.08 6.05 0.52
C ASN A 113 6.91 5.26 -0.78
N PHE A 114 6.13 4.19 -0.70
CA PHE A 114 5.57 3.51 -1.86
C PHE A 114 4.40 4.33 -2.38
N CYS A 115 4.51 4.83 -3.60
CA CYS A 115 3.51 5.72 -4.17
C CYS A 115 3.32 5.53 -5.67
N LEU A 116 2.15 5.94 -6.14
CA LEU A 116 1.85 6.19 -7.53
C LEU A 116 1.90 7.69 -7.77
N VAL A 117 2.73 8.13 -8.70
CA VAL A 117 2.79 9.52 -9.15
C VAL A 117 2.16 9.59 -10.53
N THR A 118 1.12 10.40 -10.69
CA THR A 118 0.49 10.66 -11.98
C THR A 118 0.84 12.06 -12.46
N TYR A 119 1.00 12.21 -13.77
CA TYR A 119 1.32 13.46 -14.43
C TYR A 119 0.16 13.87 -15.33
N SER A 120 -0.25 15.13 -15.22
CA SER A 120 -1.18 15.72 -16.17
C SER A 120 -0.47 16.09 -17.47
N ASP A 121 -1.26 16.37 -18.50
CA ASP A 121 -0.82 16.93 -19.77
C ASP A 121 -0.11 18.30 -19.62
N GLU A 122 -0.51 19.09 -18.62
CA GLU A 122 0.13 20.37 -18.27
C GLU A 122 1.39 20.21 -17.39
N GLY A 123 1.77 18.98 -17.03
CA GLY A 123 2.95 18.69 -16.22
C GLY A 123 2.75 18.86 -14.71
N GLU A 124 1.50 19.01 -14.26
CA GLU A 124 1.17 18.93 -12.84
C GLU A 124 1.31 17.48 -12.36
N LYS A 125 1.74 17.31 -11.10
CA LYS A 125 1.93 15.99 -10.51
C LYS A 125 0.97 15.77 -9.34
N ARG A 126 0.33 14.60 -9.32
CA ARG A 126 -0.46 14.12 -8.19
C ARG A 126 0.19 12.85 -7.64
N LYS A 127 0.33 12.79 -6.32
CA LYS A 127 1.01 11.69 -5.63
C LYS A 127 0.03 10.99 -4.71
N GLU A 128 -0.18 9.70 -4.95
CA GLU A 128 -0.97 8.81 -4.12
C GLU A 128 -0.03 7.92 -3.31
N ILE A 129 0.01 8.11 -1.99
CA ILE A 129 0.88 7.33 -1.08
C ILE A 129 0.13 6.09 -0.61
N PHE A 130 0.69 4.93 -0.92
CA PHE A 130 0.17 3.63 -0.50
C PHE A 130 0.71 3.21 0.88
N GLN A 131 2.01 3.40 1.09
CA GLN A 131 2.67 3.03 2.34
C GLN A 131 3.86 3.94 2.60
N SER A 132 4.03 4.38 3.84
CA SER A 132 5.18 5.16 4.30
C SER A 132 6.23 4.30 4.98
N ASN A 133 7.47 4.80 5.02
CA ASN A 133 8.63 4.15 5.64
C ASN A 133 8.94 2.77 5.04
N ILE A 134 9.00 2.68 3.71
CA ILE A 134 9.43 1.49 3.00
C ILE A 134 10.95 1.43 2.91
N GLU A 135 11.55 0.36 3.44
CA GLU A 135 12.99 0.11 3.40
C GLU A 135 13.40 -0.66 2.15
N LYS A 136 12.49 -1.48 1.61
CA LYS A 136 12.72 -2.32 0.44
C LYS A 136 11.65 -2.06 -0.60
N PHE A 137 12.07 -1.85 -1.83
CA PHE A 137 11.19 -1.75 -2.99
C PHE A 137 11.84 -2.47 -4.17
N SER A 138 11.09 -3.33 -4.83
CA SER A 138 11.53 -3.91 -6.10
C SER A 138 10.35 -4.31 -6.97
N ILE A 139 10.59 -4.25 -8.28
CA ILE A 139 9.64 -4.63 -9.30
C ILE A 139 10.28 -5.74 -10.12
N THR A 140 9.58 -6.85 -10.29
CA THR A 140 10.04 -7.95 -11.14
C THR A 140 8.92 -8.47 -12.02
N PHE A 141 9.30 -9.03 -13.16
CA PHE A 141 8.40 -9.51 -14.19
C PHE A 141 8.63 -10.99 -14.41
N PHE A 142 7.55 -11.73 -14.62
CA PHE A 142 7.64 -13.14 -14.97
C PHE A 142 7.77 -13.29 -16.49
N ASP A 143 8.88 -13.86 -16.93
CA ASP A 143 9.08 -14.21 -18.33
C ASP A 143 8.58 -15.64 -18.61
N PRO A 144 7.51 -15.82 -19.41
CA PRO A 144 6.96 -17.14 -19.72
C PRO A 144 7.90 -17.99 -20.60
N GLU A 145 8.79 -17.37 -21.38
CA GLU A 145 9.71 -18.09 -22.27
C GLU A 145 10.85 -18.73 -21.48
N THR A 146 11.46 -17.96 -20.57
CA THR A 146 12.57 -18.44 -19.72
C THR A 146 12.10 -19.05 -18.41
N LYS A 147 10.81 -18.86 -18.04
CA LYS A 147 10.19 -19.26 -16.76
C LYS A 147 10.91 -18.68 -15.54
N LYS A 148 11.44 -17.46 -15.67
CA LYS A 148 12.24 -16.78 -14.63
C LYS A 148 11.69 -15.39 -14.35
N TRP A 149 11.98 -14.91 -13.14
CA TRP A 149 11.74 -13.52 -12.76
C TRP A 149 12.92 -12.65 -13.21
N THR A 150 12.63 -11.51 -13.82
CA THR A 150 13.60 -10.50 -14.26
C THR A 150 13.24 -9.13 -13.71
N SER A 151 14.22 -8.28 -13.40
CA SER A 151 14.01 -6.89 -12.97
C SER A 151 13.80 -5.92 -14.14
N GLU A 152 14.18 -6.33 -15.34
CA GLU A 152 14.08 -5.54 -16.57
C GLU A 152 13.13 -6.21 -17.55
N TRP A 153 12.31 -5.42 -18.24
CA TRP A 153 11.42 -5.90 -19.28
C TRP A 153 11.65 -5.18 -20.61
N SER A 154 12.24 -5.89 -21.56
CA SER A 154 12.63 -5.35 -22.87
C SER A 154 11.83 -5.95 -24.05
N LYS A 155 10.68 -6.59 -23.77
CA LYS A 155 9.86 -7.26 -24.79
C LYS A 155 8.71 -6.35 -25.22
N ALA A 156 8.34 -6.40 -26.50
CA ALA A 156 7.26 -5.59 -27.08
C ALA A 156 5.85 -5.89 -26.55
N LEU A 157 5.67 -7.02 -25.85
CA LEU A 157 4.42 -7.39 -25.21
C LEU A 157 4.53 -7.17 -23.70
N LEU A 158 3.43 -6.80 -23.07
CA LEU A 158 3.38 -6.70 -21.61
C LEU A 158 3.76 -8.03 -20.95
N PRO A 159 4.47 -7.98 -19.81
CA PRO A 159 4.74 -9.17 -19.02
C PRO A 159 3.42 -9.75 -18.50
N PRO A 160 3.18 -11.07 -18.59
CA PRO A 160 1.92 -11.64 -18.15
C PRO A 160 1.67 -11.45 -16.65
N ILE A 161 2.75 -11.45 -15.85
CA ILE A 161 2.69 -11.27 -14.41
C ILE A 161 3.78 -10.31 -13.97
N LEU A 162 3.38 -9.37 -13.12
CA LEU A 162 4.23 -8.41 -12.44
C LEU A 162 4.19 -8.65 -10.93
N LYS A 163 5.35 -8.57 -10.29
CA LYS A 163 5.51 -8.67 -8.85
C LYS A 163 6.10 -7.38 -8.31
N ILE A 164 5.43 -6.80 -7.33
CA ILE A 164 5.94 -5.66 -6.55
C ILE A 164 6.24 -6.16 -5.15
N VAL A 165 7.43 -5.85 -4.66
CA VAL A 165 7.82 -6.08 -3.27
C VAL A 165 7.97 -4.73 -2.59
N ALA A 166 7.25 -4.55 -1.49
CA ALA A 166 7.39 -3.40 -0.61
C ALA A 166 7.57 -3.92 0.82
N ASN A 167 8.72 -3.64 1.44
CA ASN A 167 9.14 -4.24 2.72
C ASN A 167 9.13 -5.78 2.67
N GLU A 168 8.34 -6.43 3.52
CA GLU A 168 8.16 -7.88 3.59
C GLU A 168 6.96 -8.37 2.76
N GLU A 169 6.19 -7.45 2.18
CA GLU A 169 4.98 -7.76 1.42
C GLU A 169 5.27 -7.94 -0.06
N SER A 170 4.59 -8.90 -0.67
CA SER A 170 4.66 -9.18 -2.11
C SER A 170 3.28 -9.14 -2.73
N PHE A 171 3.15 -8.35 -3.79
CA PHE A 171 1.94 -8.18 -4.57
C PHE A 171 2.16 -8.75 -5.97
N TYR A 172 1.16 -9.46 -6.49
CA TYR A 172 1.20 -10.08 -7.81
C TYR A 172 0.02 -9.56 -8.65
N PHE A 173 0.34 -9.10 -9.85
CA PHE A 173 -0.63 -8.52 -10.77
C PHE A 173 -0.54 -9.22 -12.12
N SER A 174 -1.69 -9.63 -12.65
CA SER A 174 -1.79 -10.10 -14.02
C SER A 174 -1.98 -8.89 -14.92
N LEU A 175 -1.18 -8.76 -15.97
CA LEU A 175 -1.35 -7.71 -16.98
C LEU A 175 -2.04 -8.30 -18.22
N PRO A 176 -2.76 -7.50 -19.01
CA PRO A 176 -3.39 -7.94 -20.25
C PRO A 176 -2.32 -8.30 -21.30
N HIS A 177 -2.00 -9.60 -21.41
CA HIS A 177 -0.91 -10.14 -22.23
C HIS A 177 -1.04 -9.87 -23.75
N SER A 178 -2.21 -9.45 -24.23
CA SER A 178 -2.47 -9.14 -25.64
C SER A 178 -2.05 -7.72 -26.06
N GLN A 179 -1.63 -6.88 -25.12
CA GLN A 179 -1.29 -5.48 -25.38
C GLN A 179 0.18 -5.30 -25.80
N ARG A 180 0.41 -4.49 -26.83
CA ARG A 180 1.75 -4.09 -27.31
C ARG A 180 2.16 -2.79 -26.64
N ILE A 181 3.44 -2.67 -26.33
CA ILE A 181 4.04 -1.50 -25.66
C ILE A 181 5.22 -0.96 -26.45
N ALA A 182 5.48 0.34 -26.31
CA ALA A 182 6.72 0.95 -26.76
C ALA A 182 7.83 0.61 -25.74
N VAL A 183 8.84 -0.14 -26.18
CA VAL A 183 10.01 -0.47 -25.36
C VAL A 183 11.10 0.55 -25.66
N TYR A 184 11.45 1.38 -24.68
CA TYR A 184 12.61 2.26 -24.76
C TYR A 184 13.76 1.63 -23.95
N SER A 185 14.83 1.25 -24.65
CA SER A 185 16.06 0.66 -24.10
C SER A 185 17.15 1.71 -23.91
#